data_AF-M6YD94-F1
#
_entry.id   AF-M6YD94-F1
#
_cell.length_a   1.000
_cell.length_b   1.000
_cell.length_c   1.000
_cell.angle_alpha   90.00
_cell.angle_beta   90.00
_cell.angle_gamma   90.00
#
_symmetry.space_group_name_H-M   'P 1'
#
loop_
_entity.id
_entity.type
_entity.pdbx_description
1 polymer ?
#
loop_
_entity_poly.entity_id
_entity_poly.type
_entity_poly.pdbx_seq_one_letter_code
_entity_poly.pdbx_strand_id
1 'polypeptide(L)'
;MKKGSLTNLNLFQEVPTSVWIELSSSVKENPKAVENWLNSHFNKKEIPKQAEARIFAKGLKNAKLKKNKNSKTESLEYLQKQEEELAEKIKKLQKKRKNILAKIAFIENS
;
A
#
# COMPACT_ATOMS: atom_id res chain seq x y z
N MET A 1 -18.58 -11.64 -5.15
CA MET A 1 -17.67 -10.54 -4.77
C MET A 1 -17.51 -10.55 -3.25
N LYS A 2 -16.34 -10.87 -2.69
CA LYS A 2 -16.12 -10.75 -1.24
C LYS A 2 -16.03 -9.26 -0.89
N LYS A 3 -17.06 -8.72 -0.23
CA LYS A 3 -17.02 -7.39 0.39
C LYS A 3 -15.85 -7.42 1.38
N GLY A 4 -14.92 -6.47 1.27
CA GLY A 4 -13.74 -6.43 2.14
C GLY A 4 -14.17 -6.45 3.60
N SER A 5 -13.86 -7.54 4.29
CA SER A 5 -14.04 -7.63 5.73
C SER A 5 -12.95 -6.81 6.38
N LEU A 6 -13.30 -5.96 7.35
CA LEU A 6 -12.32 -5.48 8.31
C LEU A 6 -11.81 -6.71 9.05
N THR A 7 -10.55 -7.07 8.81
CA THR A 7 -10.01 -8.36 9.28
C THR A 7 -9.51 -8.30 10.72
N ASN A 8 -9.44 -7.11 11.31
CA ASN A 8 -8.85 -6.91 12.62
C ASN A 8 -9.91 -6.47 13.65
N LEU A 9 -10.47 -7.44 14.39
CA LEU A 9 -11.49 -7.24 15.43
C LEU A 9 -11.03 -6.26 16.53
N ASN A 10 -9.73 -6.21 16.82
CA ASN A 10 -9.18 -5.33 17.85
C ASN A 10 -9.31 -3.84 17.51
N LEU A 11 -9.31 -3.48 16.22
CA LEU A 11 -9.49 -2.08 15.79
C LEU A 11 -10.87 -1.53 16.19
N PHE A 12 -11.90 -2.38 16.28
CA PHE A 12 -13.24 -1.94 16.70
C PHE A 12 -13.31 -1.56 18.17
N GLN A 13 -12.45 -2.14 19.01
CA GLN A 13 -12.44 -1.90 20.45
C GLN A 13 -11.65 -0.63 20.82
N GLU A 14 -10.63 -0.28 20.02
CA GLU A 14 -9.74 0.84 20.31
C GLU A 14 -10.18 2.17 19.68
N VAL A 15 -11.07 2.13 18.67
CA VAL A 15 -11.56 3.33 17.99
C VAL A 15 -12.80 3.91 18.71
N PRO A 16 -12.77 5.20 19.11
CA PRO A 16 -13.93 5.86 19.71
C PRO A 16 -15.17 5.84 18.80
N THR A 17 -16.36 5.72 19.40
CA THR A 17 -17.63 5.71 18.66
C THR A 17 -17.82 6.94 17.77
N SER A 18 -17.36 8.11 18.22
CA SER A 18 -17.42 9.36 17.45
C SER A 18 -16.66 9.28 16.12
N VAL A 19 -15.53 8.56 16.10
CA VAL A 19 -14.75 8.29 14.89
C VAL A 19 -15.48 7.28 14.00
N TRP A 20 -16.06 6.23 14.58
CA TRP A 20 -16.83 5.23 13.84
C TRP A 20 -18.04 5.83 13.10
N ILE A 21 -18.74 6.80 13.71
CA ILE A 21 -19.88 7.47 13.07
C ILE A 21 -19.45 8.11 11.74
N GLU A 22 -18.32 8.83 11.74
CA GLU A 22 -17.80 9.50 10.54
C GLU A 22 -17.31 8.49 9.49
N LEU A 23 -16.70 7.37 9.92
CA LEU A 23 -16.14 6.35 9.03
C LEU A 23 -17.16 5.31 8.55
N SER A 24 -18.32 5.18 9.20
CA SER A 24 -19.32 4.13 8.93
C SER A 24 -19.69 3.99 7.45
N SER A 25 -19.86 5.12 6.76
CA SER A 25 -20.12 5.17 5.32
C SER A 25 -18.87 4.78 4.52
N SER A 26 -17.70 5.30 4.90
CA SER A 26 -16.42 5.01 4.26
C SER A 26 -16.01 3.54 4.36
N VAL A 27 -16.38 2.85 5.44
CA VAL A 27 -16.14 1.40 5.64
C VAL A 27 -16.89 0.58 4.60
N LYS A 28 -18.17 0.92 4.34
CA LYS A 28 -18.96 0.25 3.30
C LYS A 28 -18.39 0.52 1.90
N GLU A 29 -17.82 1.70 1.72
CA GLU A 29 -17.34 2.19 0.43
C GLU A 29 -15.94 1.71 0.03
N ASN A 30 -15.00 1.65 0.98
CA ASN A 30 -13.63 1.18 0.78
C ASN A 30 -13.02 0.72 2.12
N PRO A 31 -13.35 -0.51 2.57
CA PRO A 31 -12.96 -0.99 3.90
C PRO A 31 -11.44 -1.03 4.09
N LYS A 32 -10.68 -1.39 3.05
CA LYS A 32 -9.21 -1.46 3.10
C LYS A 32 -8.55 -0.10 3.29
N ALA A 33 -9.10 0.96 2.69
CA ALA A 33 -8.58 2.31 2.90
C ALA A 33 -8.82 2.79 4.34
N VAL A 34 -9.98 2.47 4.91
CA VAL A 34 -10.28 2.77 6.33
C VAL A 34 -9.35 2.00 7.26
N GLU A 35 -9.16 0.69 7.02
CA GLU A 35 -8.25 -0.15 7.80
C GLU A 35 -6.82 0.37 7.78
N ASN A 36 -6.29 0.71 6.61
CA ASN A 36 -4.95 1.29 6.48
C ASN A 36 -4.82 2.62 7.22
N TRP A 37 -5.84 3.47 7.14
CA TRP A 37 -5.85 4.76 7.84
C TRP A 37 -5.85 4.57 9.36
N LEU A 38 -6.71 3.69 9.88
CA LEU A 38 -6.75 3.36 11.31
C LEU A 38 -5.43 2.78 11.80
N ASN A 39 -4.86 1.81 11.08
CA ASN A 39 -3.56 1.22 11.41
C ASN A 39 -2.44 2.27 11.48
N SER A 40 -2.48 3.30 10.63
CA SER A 40 -1.46 4.36 10.65
C SER A 40 -1.48 5.22 11.93
N HIS A 41 -2.65 5.36 12.58
CA HIS A 41 -2.78 6.04 13.87
C HIS A 41 -2.34 5.13 15.02
N PHE A 42 -2.79 3.87 15.02
CA PHE A 42 -2.43 2.93 16.07
C PHE A 42 -0.94 2.56 16.08
N ASN A 43 -0.28 2.51 14.92
CA ASN A 43 1.17 2.36 14.84
C ASN A 43 1.93 3.50 15.54
N LYS A 44 1.32 4.67 15.67
CA LYS A 44 1.86 5.82 16.41
C LYS A 44 1.39 5.86 17.86
N LYS A 45 0.60 4.87 18.31
CA LYS A 45 -0.10 4.85 19.59
C LYS A 45 -1.04 6.06 19.77
N GLU A 46 -1.55 6.61 18.67
CA GLU A 46 -2.47 7.73 18.66
C GLU A 46 -3.89 7.23 18.43
N ILE A 47 -4.85 7.81 19.15
CA ILE A 47 -6.27 7.57 18.91
C ILE A 47 -6.75 8.65 17.93
N PRO A 48 -7.28 8.27 16.74
CA PRO A 48 -7.72 9.24 15.76
C PRO A 48 -8.83 10.14 16.31
N LYS A 49 -8.82 11.42 15.94
CA LYS A 49 -9.87 12.36 16.35
C LYS A 49 -11.04 12.33 15.37
N GLN A 50 -12.24 12.67 15.85
CA GLN A 50 -13.44 12.75 14.99
C GLN A 50 -13.26 13.70 13.79
N ALA A 51 -12.60 14.84 13.99
CA ALA A 51 -12.35 15.80 12.91
C ALA A 51 -11.47 15.19 11.79
N GLU A 52 -10.45 14.42 12.15
CA GLU A 52 -9.55 13.75 11.21
C GLU A 52 -10.29 12.66 10.45
N ALA A 53 -11.13 11.89 11.14
CA ALA A 53 -12.00 10.88 10.55
C ALA A 53 -12.96 11.50 9.51
N ARG A 54 -13.54 12.67 9.83
CA ARG A 54 -14.40 13.42 8.92
C ARG A 54 -13.65 13.91 7.69
N ILE A 55 -12.44 14.46 7.87
CA ILE A 55 -11.59 14.93 6.76
C ILE A 55 -11.25 13.76 5.84
N PHE A 56 -10.82 12.62 6.42
CA PHE A 56 -10.52 11.41 5.68
C PHE A 56 -11.74 10.88 4.92
N ALA A 57 -12.91 10.78 5.57
CA ALA A 57 -14.14 10.31 4.94
C ALA A 57 -14.57 11.20 3.76
N LYS A 58 -14.47 12.53 3.90
CA LYS A 58 -14.72 13.48 2.80
C LYS A 58 -13.71 13.34 1.68
N GLY A 59 -12.42 13.22 2.01
CA GLY A 59 -11.34 13.00 1.05
C GLY A 59 -11.54 11.72 0.23
N LEU A 60 -12.02 10.64 0.86
CA LEU A 60 -12.30 9.37 0.19
C LEU A 60 -13.44 9.52 -0.85
N LYS A 61 -14.51 10.25 -0.50
CA LYS A 61 -15.62 10.55 -1.42
C LYS A 61 -15.17 11.43 -2.60
N ASN A 62 -14.33 12.43 -2.32
CA ASN A 62 -13.81 13.33 -3.35
C ASN A 62 -12.76 12.67 -4.26
N ALA A 63 -11.97 11.73 -3.74
CA ALA A 63 -11.05 10.93 -4.53
C ALA A 63 -11.78 10.00 -5.52
N LYS A 64 -12.98 9.52 -5.17
CA LYS A 64 -13.85 8.81 -6.13
C LYS A 64 -14.36 9.73 -7.24
N LEU A 65 -14.69 10.99 -6.92
CA LEU A 65 -15.09 11.99 -7.92
C LEU A 65 -13.94 12.35 -8.88
N LYS A 66 -12.69 12.37 -8.41
CA LYS A 66 -11.50 12.60 -9.27
C LYS A 66 -11.00 11.37 -10.03
N LYS A 67 -11.54 10.17 -9.78
CA LYS A 67 -11.16 8.94 -10.51
C LYS A 67 -11.84 8.78 -11.88
N ASN A 68 -12.53 9.80 -12.37
CA ASN A 68 -12.97 9.88 -13.76
C ASN A 68 -12.11 10.90 -14.51
N LYS A 69 -10.99 10.45 -15.11
CA LYS A 69 -10.62 10.71 -16.53
C LYS A 69 -9.12 10.60 -16.90
N ASN A 70 -8.14 10.67 -15.97
CA ASN A 70 -6.71 10.78 -16.39
C ASN A 70 -5.72 9.69 -15.90
N SER A 71 -6.13 8.63 -15.20
CA SER A 71 -5.17 7.76 -14.50
C SER A 71 -4.59 6.56 -15.27
N LYS A 72 -4.81 6.43 -16.59
CA LYS A 72 -4.36 5.23 -17.34
C LYS A 72 -3.05 5.43 -18.11
N THR A 73 -2.78 6.65 -18.59
CA THR A 73 -1.59 6.93 -19.41
C THR A 73 -0.34 7.17 -18.58
N GLU A 74 -0.40 7.94 -17.48
CA GLU A 74 0.73 8.12 -16.56
C GLU A 74 1.17 6.80 -15.89
N SER A 75 0.25 5.82 -15.77
CA SER A 75 0.55 4.53 -15.18
C SER A 75 1.35 3.60 -16.09
N LEU A 76 1.22 3.70 -17.42
CA LEU A 76 1.89 2.77 -18.33
C LEU A 76 3.37 3.11 -18.50
N GLU A 77 3.68 4.39 -18.70
CA GLU A 77 5.05 4.89 -18.85
C GLU A 77 5.85 4.66 -17.55
N TYR A 78 5.23 4.87 -16.39
CA TYR A 78 5.82 4.53 -15.10
C TYR A 78 6.13 3.03 -14.97
N LEU A 79 5.20 2.16 -15.39
CA LEU A 79 5.40 0.71 -15.33
C LEU A 79 6.51 0.24 -16.27
N GLN A 80 6.59 0.81 -17.48
CA GLN A 80 7.67 0.53 -18.45
C GLN A 80 9.04 0.93 -17.89
N LYS A 81 9.14 2.12 -17.27
CA LYS A 81 10.38 2.55 -16.61
C LYS A 81 10.79 1.62 -15.47
N GLN A 82 9.83 1.16 -14.66
CA GLN A 82 10.09 0.20 -13.59
C GLN A 82 10.55 -1.16 -14.13
N GLU A 83 10.00 -1.61 -15.25
CA GLU A 83 10.42 -2.84 -15.93
C GLU A 83 11.88 -2.74 -16.41
N GLU A 84 12.26 -1.64 -17.05
CA GLU A 84 13.64 -1.40 -17.51
C GLU A 84 14.64 -1.35 -16.34
N GLU A 85 14.30 -0.64 -15.25
CA GLU A 85 15.16 -0.58 -14.05
C GLU A 85 15.35 -1.97 -13.42
N LEU A 86 14.32 -2.81 -13.42
CA LEU A 86 14.41 -4.18 -12.91
C LEU A 86 15.28 -5.06 -13.82
N ALA A 87 15.13 -4.95 -15.14
CA ALA A 87 15.95 -5.68 -16.11
C ALA A 87 17.45 -5.37 -15.94
N GLU A 88 17.82 -4.11 -15.72
CA GLU A 88 19.20 -3.74 -15.44
C GLU A 88 19.74 -4.34 -14.13
N LYS A 89 18.94 -4.31 -13.06
CA LYS A 89 19.31 -4.88 -11.76
C LYS A 89 19.54 -6.39 -11.88
N ILE A 90 18.68 -7.09 -12.61
CA ILE A 90 18.82 -8.53 -12.89
C ILE A 90 20.12 -8.79 -13.65
N LYS A 91 20.44 -8.02 -14.70
CA LYS A 91 21.68 -8.16 -15.46
C LYS A 91 22.93 -7.99 -14.59
N LYS A 92 22.92 -7.00 -13.68
CA LYS A 92 24.02 -6.78 -12.72
C LYS A 92 24.18 -7.96 -11.76
N LEU A 93 23.07 -8.50 -11.24
CA LEU A 93 23.07 -9.66 -10.36
C LEU A 93 23.57 -10.93 -11.06
N GLN A 94 23.15 -11.16 -12.30
CA GLN A 94 23.64 -12.28 -13.12
C GLN A 94 25.16 -12.20 -13.35
N LYS A 95 25.70 -11.01 -13.63
CA LYS A 95 27.15 -10.80 -13.77
C LYS A 95 27.89 -11.11 -12.46
N LYS A 96 27.38 -10.64 -11.32
CA LYS A 96 27.94 -10.96 -10.00
C LYS A 96 27.93 -12.46 -9.72
N ARG A 97 26.82 -13.15 -10.03
CA ARG A 97 26.71 -14.61 -9.89
C ARG A 97 27.77 -15.35 -10.70
N LYS A 98 27.97 -14.99 -11.98
CA LYS A 98 29.01 -15.60 -12.82
C LYS A 98 30.41 -15.43 -12.23
N ASN A 99 30.73 -14.23 -11.73
CA ASN A 99 32.02 -13.96 -11.12
C ASN A 99 32.25 -14.80 -9.85
N ILE A 100 31.22 -14.97 -9.01
CA ILE A 100 31.32 -15.80 -7.80
C ILE A 100 31.54 -17.26 -8.18
N LEU A 101 30.77 -17.79 -9.13
CA LEU A 101 30.93 -19.17 -9.61
C LEU A 101 32.32 -19.42 -10.19
N ALA A 102 32.87 -18.47 -10.96
CA ALA A 102 34.22 -18.58 -11.49
C ALA A 102 35.29 -18.60 -10.38
N LYS A 103 35.11 -17.80 -9.31
CA LYS A 103 36.01 -17.81 -8.14
C LYS A 103 35.93 -19.13 -7.37
N ILE A 104 34.73 -19.68 -7.20
CA ILE A 104 34.54 -20.99 -6.55
C ILE A 104 35.25 -22.08 -7.36
N ALA A 105 35.02 -22.15 -8.67
CA ALA A 105 35.67 -23.12 -9.54
C ALA A 105 37.20 -22.98 -9.55
N PHE A 106 37.73 -21.76 -9.41
CA PHE A 106 39.17 -21.56 -9.27
C PHE A 106 39.72 -22.15 -7.97
N ILE A 107 39.03 -21.94 -6.85
CA ILE A 107 39.40 -22.51 -5.53
C ILE A 107 39.30 -24.04 -5.54
N GLU A 108 38.27 -24.61 -6.15
CA GLU A 108 38.06 -26.06 -6.20
C GLU A 108 39.10 -26.79 -7.07
N ASN A 109 39.74 -26.10 -8.02
CA ASN A 109 40.73 -26.67 -8.93
C ASN A 109 42.19 -26.23 -8.63
N SER A 110 42.43 -25.50 -7.54
CA SER A 110 43.77 -25.10 -7.05
C SER A 110 44.18 -25.94 -5.85
#